data_AF-A0A1H0N385-F1
#
_entry.id   AF-A0A1H0N385-F1
#
_cell.length_a   1.000
_cell.length_b   1.000
_cell.length_c   1.000
_cell.angle_alpha   90.00
_cell.angle_beta   90.00
_cell.angle_gamma   90.00
#
_symmetry.space_group_name_H-M   'P 1'
#
loop_
_entity.id
_entity.type
_entity.pdbx_description
1 polymer ?
#
loop_
_entity_poly.entity_id
_entity_poly.type
_entity_poly.pdbx_seq_one_letter_code
_entity_poly.pdbx_strand_id
1 'polypeptide(L)' 'MRTWLDEDCPAIEAPAKAEGAVIAWVDQCGLRSDTARPLVGPEGPYADRAGDR' A
#
# COMPACT_ATOMS: atom_id res chain seq x y z
N MET A 1 0.41 -23.48 -6.01
CA MET A 1 -0.11 -22.27 -6.66
C MET A 1 -0.54 -21.31 -5.57
N ARG A 2 -0.20 -20.03 -5.67
CA ARG A 2 -0.55 -19.05 -4.64
C ARG A 2 -1.74 -18.24 -5.16
N THR A 3 -2.91 -18.86 -5.18
CA THR A 3 -4.17 -18.32 -5.74
C THR A 3 -4.37 -16.84 -5.43
N TRP A 4 -4.11 -16.42 -4.19
CA TRP A 4 -4.27 -15.03 -3.81
C TRP A 4 -3.30 -14.05 -4.50
N LEU A 5 -2.03 -14.43 -4.70
CA LEU A 5 -1.08 -13.60 -5.44
C LEU A 5 -1.30 -13.66 -6.95
N ASP A 6 -1.67 -14.84 -7.45
CA ASP A 6 -1.70 -15.13 -8.87
C ASP A 6 -3.03 -14.67 -9.52
N GLU A 7 -4.13 -14.67 -8.77
CA GLU A 7 -5.48 -14.40 -9.28
C GLU A 7 -6.15 -13.23 -8.57
N ASP A 8 -6.19 -13.26 -7.23
CA ASP A 8 -6.97 -12.27 -6.46
C ASP A 8 -6.31 -10.88 -6.44
N CYS A 9 -4.99 -10.82 -6.28
CA CYS A 9 -4.24 -9.56 -6.23
C CYS A 9 -4.38 -8.75 -7.53
N PRO A 10 -4.17 -9.33 -8.73
CA PRO A 10 -4.42 -8.62 -9.99
C PRO A 10 -5.87 -8.13 -10.15
N ALA A 11 -6.85 -8.90 -9.67
CA ALA A 11 -8.27 -8.52 -9.73
C ALA A 11 -8.59 -7.30 -8.85
N ILE A 12 -7.82 -7.07 -7.78
CA ILE A 12 -7.96 -5.94 -6.87
C ILE A 12 -7.12 -4.73 -7.34
N GLU A 13 -5.97 -4.95 -7.96
CA GLU A 13 -5.10 -3.88 -8.49
C GLU A 13 -5.77 -3.07 -9.62
N ALA A 14 -6.53 -3.74 -10.50
CA ALA A 14 -7.20 -3.09 -11.62
C ALA A 14 -8.19 -1.98 -11.19
N PRO A 15 -9.18 -2.23 -10.31
CA PRO A 15 -10.08 -1.20 -9.82
C PRO A 15 -9.36 -0.17 -8.93
N ALA A 16 -8.39 -0.60 -8.10
CA ALA A 16 -7.64 0.34 -7.26
C ALA A 16 -6.92 1.40 -8.10
N LYS A 17 -6.30 1.00 -9.21
CA LYS A 17 -5.67 1.93 -10.15
C LYS A 17 -6.68 2.88 -10.81
N ALA A 18 -7.86 2.39 -11.19
CA ALA A 18 -8.90 3.21 -11.81
C ALA A 18 -9.43 4.29 -10.86
N GLU A 19 -9.49 3.99 -9.56
CA GLU A 19 -10.02 4.88 -8.52
C GLU A 19 -8.95 5.76 -7.87
N GLY A 20 -7.67 5.57 -8.20
CA GLY A 20 -6.55 6.21 -7.49
C GLY A 20 -6.39 5.72 -6.06
N ALA A 21 -6.95 4.53 -5.76
CA ALA A 21 -6.82 3.86 -4.48
C ALA A 21 -5.47 3.12 -4.36
N VAL A 22 -5.09 2.80 -3.13
CA VAL A 22 -3.76 2.32 -2.77
C VAL A 22 -3.89 0.96 -2.10
N ILE A 23 -3.10 0.00 -2.58
CA ILE A 23 -2.95 -1.30 -1.94
C ILE A 23 -1.65 -1.30 -1.14
N ALA A 24 -1.74 -1.59 0.15
CA ALA A 24 -0.60 -1.64 1.06
C ALA A 24 -0.51 -2.99 1.77
N TRP A 25 0.72 -3.49 1.92
CA TRP A 25 1.02 -4.66 2.72
C TRP A 25 1.23 -4.23 4.16
N VAL A 26 0.44 -4.78 5.06
CA VAL A 26 0.46 -4.47 6.47
C VAL A 26 0.60 -5.74 7.28
N ASP A 27 1.11 -5.62 8.50
CA ASP A 27 1.06 -6.73 9.44
C ASP A 27 -0.39 -6.99 9.91
N GLN A 28 -0.57 -8.03 10.73
CA GLN A 28 -1.86 -8.44 11.27
C GLN A 28 -2.65 -7.35 12.01
N CYS A 29 -1.98 -6.28 12.47
CA CYS A 29 -2.60 -5.14 13.13
C CYS A 29 -3.27 -4.16 12.15
N GLY A 30 -3.06 -4.35 10.84
CA GLY A 30 -3.63 -3.52 9.78
C GLY A 30 -2.96 -2.15 9.66
N LEU A 31 -3.50 -1.30 8.77
CA LEU A 31 -3.12 0.11 8.70
C LEU A 31 -3.96 0.89 9.72
N ARG A 32 -3.32 1.61 10.65
CA ARG A 32 -4.06 2.56 11.50
C ARG A 32 -4.35 3.84 10.72
N SER A 33 -5.55 4.38 10.86
CA SER A 33 -6.02 5.58 10.12
C SER A 33 -5.09 6.80 10.32
N ASP A 34 -4.52 6.95 11.51
CA ASP A 34 -3.54 7.99 11.87
C ASP A 34 -2.12 7.73 11.33
N THR A 35 -1.83 6.50 10.91
CA THR A 35 -0.56 6.10 10.28
C THR A 35 -0.64 6.02 8.76
N ALA A 36 -1.82 6.25 8.18
CA ALA A 36 -2.00 6.34 6.74
C ALA A 36 -1.20 7.54 6.22
N ARG A 37 0.03 7.28 5.78
CA ARG A 37 0.89 8.28 5.15
C ARG A 37 0.17 8.77 3.90
N PRO A 38 0.02 10.09 3.67
CA PRO A 38 -0.34 10.57 2.35
C PRO A 38 0.73 10.07 1.38
N LEU A 39 0.34 9.33 0.36
CA LEU A 39 1.23 9.02 -0.75
C LEU A 39 1.38 10.28 -1.61
N VAL A 40 2.04 11.28 -1.05
CA VAL A 40 2.74 12.27 -1.88
C VAL A 40 3.78 11.48 -2.65
N GLY A 41 3.93 11.78 -3.95
CA GLY A 41 4.93 11.17 -4.81
C GLY A 41 6.37 11.25 -4.24
N PRO A 42 7.38 10.83 -5.00
CA PRO A 42 8.75 10.58 -4.51
C PRO A 42 9.43 11.76 -3.76
N GLU A 43 8.86 12.96 -3.82
CA GLU A 43 9.36 14.20 -3.22
C GLU A 43 8.69 14.56 -1.86
N GLY A 44 7.89 13.66 -1.28
CA GLY A 44 7.17 13.92 -0.03
C GLY A 44 8.08 13.94 1.20
N PRO A 45 7.77 14.75 2.24
CA PRO A 45 8.61 14.95 3.44
C PRO A 45 8.76 13.72 4.36
N TYR A 46 8.36 12.54 3.88
CA TYR A 46 8.32 11.29 4.63
C TYR A 46 9.05 10.12 3.95
N ALA A 47 9.75 10.38 2.84
CA ALA A 47 10.55 9.40 2.11
C ALA A 47 11.78 8.87 2.89
N ASP A 48 12.26 9.61 3.89
CA ASP A 48 13.59 9.37 4.47
C ASP A 48 13.63 8.47 5.73
N ARG A 49 12.48 8.12 6.33
CA ARG A 49 12.50 7.43 7.65
C ARG A 49 12.39 5.90 7.61
N ALA A 50 12.78 5.25 6.51
CA ALA A 50 12.86 3.79 6.44
C ALA A 50 14.15 3.21 7.08
N GLY A 51 15.02 4.05 7.62
CA GLY A 51 16.35 3.69 8.10
C GLY A 51 16.66 3.94 9.58
N ASP A 52 15.66 4.19 10.44
CA ASP A 52 15.91 4.30 11.88
C ASP A 52 15.24 3.15 12.63
N ARG A 53 16.10 2.43 13.34
CA ARG A 53 15.95 1.12 13.96
C ARG A 53 14.86 1.02 15.04
#